data_AF-A0A919ZQF4-F1
#
_entry.id   AF-A0A919ZQF4-F1
#
_cell.length_a   1.000
_cell.length_b   1.000
_cell.length_c   1.000
_cell.angle_alpha   90.00
_cell.angle_beta   90.00
_cell.angle_gamma   90.00
#
_symmetry.space_group_name_H-M   'P 1'
#
loop_
_entity.id
_entity.type
_entity.pdbx_description
1 polymer ?
#
loop_
_entity_poly.entity_id
_entity_poly.type
_entity_poly.pdbx_seq_one_letter_code
_entity_poly.pdbx_strand_id
1 'polypeptide(L)' 'MNIDITARNFTPSHHLKTFITTKLSSLSKYDSNIKSSKVVLLKEGTC' A
#
# COMPACT_ATOMS: atom_id res chain seq x y z
N MET A 1 -7.14 -10.58 0.87
CA MET A 1 -7.11 -9.28 0.17
C MET A 1 -5.92 -9.26 -0.77
N ASN A 2 -6.12 -9.09 -2.08
CA ASN A 2 -5.03 -8.98 -3.05
C ASN A 2 -4.45 -7.57 -3.01
N ILE A 3 -3.18 -7.40 -2.65
CA ILE A 3 -2.56 -6.08 -2.47
C ILE A 3 -1.55 -5.86 -3.60
N ASP A 4 -1.86 -4.93 -4.50
CA ASP A 4 -0.97 -4.53 -5.59
C ASP A 4 -0.27 -3.23 -5.21
N ILE A 5 1.02 -3.28 -4.87
CA ILE A 5 1.81 -2.11 -4.49
C ILE A 5 2.65 -1.66 -5.69
N THR A 6 2.27 -0.54 -6.29
CA THR A 6 3.04 0.12 -7.34
C THR A 6 3.71 1.36 -6.76
N ALA A 7 4.99 1.57 -7.04
CA ALA A 7 5.67 2.82 -6.70
C ALA A 7 6.21 3.46 -7.98
N ARG A 8 6.01 4.77 -8.14
CA ARG A 8 6.56 5.55 -9.26
C ARG A 8 7.57 6.56 -8.71
N ASN A 9 8.72 6.65 -9.38
CA ASN A 9 9.84 7.54 -9.02
C ASN A 9 10.51 7.26 -7.67
N PHE A 10 10.25 6.10 -7.05
CA PHE A 10 10.88 5.70 -5.80
C PHE A 10 10.85 4.18 -5.62
N THR A 11 11.89 3.63 -4.99
CA THR A 11 11.96 2.23 -4.59
C THR A 11 11.42 2.08 -3.16
N PRO A 12 10.24 1.49 -2.95
CA PRO A 12 9.66 1.33 -1.63
C PRO A 12 10.55 0.44 -0.77
N SER A 13 11.02 1.01 0.34
CA SER A 13 11.80 0.27 1.33
C SER A 13 10.97 -0.86 1.93
N HIS A 14 11.64 -1.90 2.43
CA HIS A 14 10.97 -3.04 3.08
C HIS A 14 10.05 -2.57 4.23
N HIS A 15 10.50 -1.57 5.00
CA HIS A 15 9.73 -0.97 6.08
C HIS A 15 8.41 -0.36 5.58
N LEU A 16 8.42 0.36 4.45
CA LEU A 16 7.22 0.98 3.90
C LEU A 16 6.22 -0.05 3.39
N LYS A 17 6.70 -1.13 2.76
CA LYS A 17 5.83 -2.26 2.34
C LYS A 17 5.15 -2.90 3.55
N THR A 18 5.90 -3.18 4.62
CA THR A 18 5.34 -3.75 5.85
C THR A 18 4.32 -2.84 6.51
N PHE A 19 4.57 -1.53 6.53
CA PHE A 19 3.63 -0.55 7.06
C PHE A 19 2.30 -0.55 6.30
N ILE A 20 2.36 -0.54 4.96
CA ILE A 20 1.18 -0.58 4.09
C ILE A 20 0.40 -1.88 4.31
N THR A 21 1.07 -3.02 4.31
CA THR A 21 0.43 -4.32 4.54
C THR A 21 -0.24 -4.39 5.92
N THR A 22 0.39 -3.86 6.97
CA THR A 22 -0.18 -3.83 8.32
C THR A 22 -1.44 -2.97 8.42
N LYS A 23 -1.42 -1.79 7.80
CA LYS A 23 -2.60 -0.89 7.74
C LYS A 23 -3.74 -1.53 6.97
N LEU A 24 -3.45 -2.12 5.82
CA LEU A 24 -4.41 -2.79 4.97
C LEU A 24 -5.03 -4.03 5.62
N SER A 25 -4.22 -4.84 6.32
CA SER A 25 -4.70 -5.96 7.14
C SER A 25 -5.61 -5.50 8.28
N SER A 26 -5.30 -4.34 8.89
CA SER A 26 -6.18 -3.74 9.90
C SER A 26 -7.51 -3.28 9.30
N LEU A 27 -7.51 -2.76 8.07
CA LEU A 27 -8.73 -2.37 7.34
C LEU A 27 -9.63 -3.59 7.06
N SER A 28 -9.04 -4.73 6.73
CA SER A 28 -9.77 -5.99 6.49
C SER A 28 -10.56 -6.47 7.72
N LYS A 29 -10.23 -6.01 8.94
CA LYS A 29 -10.99 -6.32 10.15
C LYS A 29 -12.32 -5.57 10.23
N TYR A 30 -12.41 -4.41 9.58
CA TYR A 30 -13.60 -3.57 9.56
C TYR A 30 -14.48 -3.86 8.36
N ASP A 31 -13.88 -4.24 7.23
CA ASP A 31 -14.59 -4.53 5.99
C ASP A 31 -14.09 -5.83 5.37
N SER A 32 -14.92 -6.87 5.45
CA SER A 32 -14.64 -8.20 4.92
C SER A 32 -14.90 -8.33 3.42
N ASN A 33 -15.42 -7.29 2.75
CA ASN A 33 -15.69 -7.29 1.31
C ASN A 33 -14.50 -6.80 0.47
N ILE A 34 -13.41 -6.36 1.10
CA ILE A 34 -12.24 -5.89 0.38
C ILE A 34 -11.48 -7.07 -0.24
N LYS A 35 -11.84 -7.40 -1.48
CA LYS A 35 -11.22 -8.48 -2.27
C LYS A 35 -9.87 -8.05 -2.84
N SER A 36 -9.72 -6.80 -3.26
CA SER A 36 -8.51 -6.26 -3.87
C SER A 36 -8.25 -4.81 -3.45
N SER A 37 -6.98 -4.47 -3.21
CA SER A 37 -6.54 -3.10 -2.96
C SER A 37 -5.31 -2.79 -3.79
N LYS A 38 -5.34 -1.66 -4.49
CA LYS A 38 -4.21 -1.15 -5.26
C LYS A 38 -3.66 0.08 -4.54
N VAL A 39 -2.38 0.02 -4.18
CA VAL A 39 -1.66 1.12 -3.52
C VAL A 39 -0.65 1.68 -4.50
N VAL A 40 -0.80 2.96 -4.84
CA VAL A 40 0.15 3.67 -5.71
C VAL A 40 0.91 4.68 -4.86
N LEU A 41 2.21 4.46 -4.71
CA LEU A 41 3.11 5.37 -4.02
C LEU A 41 3.76 6.30 -5.04
N LEU A 42 3.55 7.60 -4.87
CA LEU A 42 4.15 8.63 -5.68
C LEU A 42 5.08 9.45 -4.80
N LYS A 43 6.34 9.59 -5.21
CA LYS A 43 7.22 10.62 -4.64
C LYS A 43 7.15 11.82 -5.56
N GLU A 44 6.23 12.74 -5.26
CA GLU A 44 6.23 14.07 -5.87
C GLU A 44 7.18 14.96 -5.05
N GLY A 45 8.43 15.04 -5.51
CA GLY A 45 9.31 16.13 -5.12
C GLY A 45 9.14 17.23 -6.16
N THR A 46 8.36 18.25 -5.84
CA THR A 46 8.48 19.54 -6.52
C THR A 46 9.89 20.07 -6.22
N CYS A 47 10.57 20.53 -7.28
CA CYS A 47 11.91 21.11 -7.25
C CYS A 47 12.12 22.12 -6.13
#